data_AF-A0A853FNJ9-F1
#
_entry.id   AF-A0A853FNJ9-F1
#
_cell.length_a   1.000
_cell.length_b   1.000
_cell.length_c   1.000
_cell.angle_alpha   90.00
_cell.angle_beta   90.00
_cell.angle_gamma   90.00
#
_symmetry.space_group_name_H-M   'P 1'
#
loop_
_entity.id
_entity.type
_entity.pdbx_description
1 polymer ?
#
loop_
_entity_poly.entity_id
_entity_poly.type
_entity_poly.pdbx_seq_one_letter_code
_entity_poly.pdbx_strand_id
1 'polypeptide(L)'
;MQEPAAEGAPEKPARTSGFRKKYSEVRLSPESAERQGRIARIAFEALGREGATAFLNEQDDALGGRPLDLAIASAEGLAAVEKAIAARREAQ
;
A
#
# COMPACT_ATOMS: atom_id res chain seq x y z
N MET A 1 -19.25 4.60 52.15
CA MET A 1 -20.21 3.94 51.27
C MET A 1 -19.73 4.10 49.84
N GLN A 2 -19.79 3.02 49.06
CA GLN A 2 -19.75 2.92 47.59
C GLN A 2 -20.56 4.09 46.96
N GLU A 3 -20.29 4.69 45.81
CA GLU A 3 -19.98 4.21 44.44
C GLU A 3 -20.15 5.46 43.50
N PRO A 4 -19.97 5.44 42.16
CA PRO A 4 -18.77 5.18 41.35
C PRO A 4 -18.63 6.20 40.17
N ALA A 5 -17.87 5.81 39.15
CA ALA A 5 -17.99 6.22 37.74
C ALA A 5 -17.25 7.50 37.33
N ALA A 6 -15.94 7.36 37.18
CA ALA A 6 -15.22 8.07 36.14
C ALA A 6 -14.33 7.05 35.43
N GLU A 7 -14.84 6.44 34.36
CA GLU A 7 -13.99 6.06 33.23
C GLU A 7 -14.87 5.97 31.98
N GLY A 8 -14.85 7.08 31.25
CA GLY A 8 -15.56 7.26 30.01
C GLY A 8 -14.81 6.65 28.84
N ALA A 9 -15.62 6.05 27.98
CA ALA A 9 -15.48 5.97 26.53
C ALA A 9 -14.43 5.02 25.93
N PRO A 10 -14.82 4.28 24.87
CA PRO A 10 -14.02 3.24 24.25
C PRO A 10 -12.82 3.81 23.49
N GLU A 11 -11.67 3.14 23.61
CA GLU A 11 -10.49 3.36 22.78
C GLU A 11 -10.86 3.20 21.30
N LYS A 12 -10.94 4.35 20.62
CA LYS A 12 -11.18 4.45 19.18
C LYS A 12 -9.98 3.81 18.49
N PRO A 13 -10.17 2.86 17.55
CA PRO A 13 -9.05 2.33 16.80
C PRO A 13 -8.35 3.49 16.11
N ALA A 14 -7.03 3.60 16.34
CA ALA A 14 -6.18 4.61 15.74
C ALA A 14 -6.35 4.53 14.22
N ARG A 15 -7.21 5.42 13.70
CA ARG A 15 -7.50 5.48 12.28
C ARG A 15 -6.21 5.80 11.56
N THR A 16 -5.87 4.89 10.67
CA THR A 16 -4.73 4.87 9.75
C THR A 16 -4.17 6.24 9.46
N SER A 17 -2.90 6.41 9.84
CA SER A 17 -2.09 7.60 9.60
C SER A 17 -2.24 8.01 8.13
N GLY A 18 -2.69 9.25 7.94
CA GLY A 18 -3.12 9.78 6.66
C GLY A 18 -2.06 9.69 5.57
N PHE A 19 -2.32 8.83 4.58
CA PHE A 19 -1.80 8.98 3.23
C PHE A 19 -2.50 10.16 2.56
N ARG A 20 -2.09 11.38 2.92
CA ARG A 20 -2.39 12.58 2.15
C ARG A 20 -1.09 13.17 1.63
N LYS A 21 -0.61 12.65 0.51
CA LYS A 21 0.35 13.38 -0.34
C LYS A 21 -0.09 13.34 -1.81
N LYS A 22 -0.86 14.39 -2.15
CA LYS A 22 -0.80 15.16 -3.40
C LYS A 22 -0.59 14.37 -4.72
N TYR A 23 -1.50 13.47 -5.06
CA TYR A 23 -1.63 12.92 -6.42
C TYR A 23 -2.64 13.70 -7.29
N SER A 24 -3.09 14.86 -6.84
CA SER A 24 -3.85 15.78 -7.70
C SER A 24 -2.82 16.70 -8.37
N GLU A 25 -2.57 16.49 -9.67
CA GLU A 25 -1.94 17.44 -10.61
C GLU A 25 -0.41 17.62 -10.67
N VAL A 26 0.41 16.64 -10.26
CA VAL A 26 1.84 16.66 -10.62
C VAL A 26 2.10 15.58 -11.65
N ARG A 27 2.52 15.97 -12.88
CA ARG A 27 3.05 15.02 -13.85
C ARG A 27 4.04 14.11 -13.12
N LEU A 28 3.76 12.82 -13.15
CA LEU A 28 4.63 11.81 -12.55
C LEU A 28 6.06 12.08 -13.02
N SER A 29 6.98 12.31 -12.07
CA SER A 29 8.40 12.48 -12.40
C SER A 29 8.85 11.28 -13.25
N PRO A 30 9.74 11.44 -14.25
CA PRO A 30 10.18 10.34 -15.10
C PRO A 30 10.57 9.09 -14.29
N GLU A 31 11.31 9.25 -13.19
CA GLU A 31 11.65 8.14 -12.31
C GLU A 31 10.43 7.44 -11.69
N SER A 32 9.41 8.21 -11.29
CA SER A 32 8.17 7.66 -10.74
C SER A 32 7.37 6.90 -11.80
N ALA A 33 7.41 7.35 -13.06
CA ALA A 33 6.82 6.63 -14.19
C ALA A 33 7.57 5.35 -14.52
N GLU A 34 8.91 5.36 -14.45
CA GLU A 34 9.74 4.17 -14.60
C GLU A 34 9.44 3.14 -13.50
N ARG A 35 9.32 3.60 -12.24
CA ARG A 35 8.94 2.72 -11.11
C ARG A 35 7.52 2.16 -11.28
N GLN A 36 6.57 2.99 -11.71
CA GLN A 36 5.20 2.54 -11.99
C GLN A 36 5.17 1.47 -13.09
N GLY A 37 5.85 1.73 -14.21
CA GLY A 37 5.91 0.77 -15.32
C GLY A 37 6.58 -0.53 -14.92
N ARG A 38 7.67 -0.45 -14.16
CA ARG A 38 8.39 -1.61 -13.62
C ARG A 38 7.51 -2.44 -12.70
N ILE A 39 6.86 -1.83 -11.71
CA ILE A 39 6.04 -2.60 -10.76
C ILE A 39 4.78 -3.17 -11.41
N ALA A 40 4.17 -2.43 -12.33
CA ALA A 40 3.05 -2.91 -13.12
C ALA A 40 3.46 -4.16 -13.91
N ARG A 41 4.56 -4.10 -14.64
CA ARG A 41 5.09 -5.23 -15.40
C ARG A 41 5.34 -6.45 -14.51
N ILE A 42 6.04 -6.28 -13.39
CA ILE A 42 6.36 -7.39 -12.47
C ILE A 42 5.09 -8.02 -11.92
N ALA A 43 4.12 -7.20 -11.49
CA ALA A 43 2.85 -7.70 -10.98
C ALA A 43 2.07 -8.46 -12.07
N PHE A 44 2.02 -7.92 -13.30
CA PHE A 44 1.36 -8.58 -14.44
C PHE A 44 2.02 -9.92 -14.80
N GLU A 45 3.36 -9.98 -14.82
CA GLU A 45 4.11 -11.21 -15.11
C GLU A 45 3.95 -12.26 -14.00
N ALA A 46 3.79 -11.85 -12.74
CA ALA A 46 3.70 -12.77 -11.59
C ALA A 46 2.27 -13.20 -11.22
N LEU A 47 1.29 -12.30 -11.33
CA LEU A 47 -0.08 -12.50 -10.83
C LEU A 47 -1.13 -12.50 -11.95
N GLY A 48 -0.74 -12.20 -13.19
CA GLY A 48 -1.67 -12.00 -14.30
C GLY A 48 -2.44 -10.67 -14.21
N ARG A 49 -3.30 -10.41 -15.19
CA ARG A 49 -3.95 -9.09 -15.36
C ARG A 49 -4.85 -8.69 -14.20
N GLU A 50 -5.76 -9.59 -13.82
CA GLU A 50 -6.73 -9.34 -12.74
C GLU A 50 -6.02 -9.29 -11.38
N GLY A 51 -5.15 -10.27 -11.10
CA GLY A 51 -4.40 -10.35 -9.85
C GLY A 51 -3.47 -9.16 -9.63
N ALA A 52 -2.78 -8.70 -10.67
CA ALA A 52 -1.95 -7.51 -10.61
C ALA A 52 -2.77 -6.25 -10.34
N THR A 53 -3.90 -6.08 -11.04
CA THR A 53 -4.75 -4.89 -10.88
C THR A 53 -5.36 -4.83 -9.49
N ALA A 54 -5.84 -5.97 -8.98
CA ALA A 54 -6.34 -6.09 -7.61
C ALA A 54 -5.23 -5.75 -6.62
N PHE A 55 -4.10 -6.45 -6.68
CA PHE A 55 -3.00 -6.27 -5.74
C PHE A 55 -2.46 -4.83 -5.72
N LEU A 56 -2.18 -4.23 -6.88
CA LEU A 56 -1.59 -2.88 -6.95
C LEU A 56 -2.55 -1.79 -6.43
N ASN A 57 -3.86 -1.98 -6.61
CA ASN A 57 -4.87 -1.02 -6.19
C ASN A 57 -5.43 -1.28 -4.79
N GLU A 58 -5.31 -2.50 -4.27
CA GLU A 58 -5.77 -2.90 -2.95
C GLU A 58 -4.87 -2.34 -1.85
N GLN A 59 -5.42 -2.23 -0.64
CA GLN A 59 -4.66 -1.85 0.54
C GLN A 59 -3.99 -3.11 1.09
N ASP A 60 -2.67 -3.11 1.17
CA ASP A 60 -1.90 -4.20 1.75
C ASP A 60 -1.45 -3.79 3.15
N ASP A 61 -2.04 -4.43 4.18
CA ASP A 61 -1.73 -4.18 5.58
C ASP A 61 -0.26 -4.48 5.92
N ALA A 62 0.37 -5.46 5.25
CA ALA A 62 1.78 -5.78 5.48
C ALA A 62 2.72 -4.70 4.91
N LEU A 63 2.29 -4.01 3.85
CA LEU A 63 2.98 -2.86 3.28
C LEU A 63 2.56 -1.53 3.93
N GLY A 64 1.49 -1.54 4.74
CA GLY A 64 0.94 -0.35 5.40
C GLY A 64 0.32 0.65 4.43
N GLY A 65 -0.11 0.22 3.24
CA GLY A 65 -0.64 1.11 2.21
C GLY A 65 -0.94 0.44 0.88
N ARG A 66 -1.26 1.24 -0.14
CA ARG A 66 -1.49 0.74 -1.50
C ARG A 66 -0.14 0.44 -2.17
N PRO A 67 0.08 -0.78 -2.70
CA PRO A 67 1.38 -1.15 -3.27
C PRO A 67 1.82 -0.23 -4.41
N LEU A 68 0.89 0.20 -5.27
CA LEU A 68 1.21 1.12 -6.36
C LEU A 68 1.74 2.47 -5.85
N ASP A 69 1.08 3.05 -4.86
CA ASP A 69 1.47 4.33 -4.28
C ASP A 69 2.85 4.25 -3.60
N LEU A 70 3.14 3.15 -2.91
CA LEU A 70 4.43 2.90 -2.25
C LEU A 70 5.57 2.73 -3.26
N ALA A 71 5.34 1.94 -4.32
CA ALA A 71 6.32 1.70 -5.37
C ALA A 71 6.71 2.97 -6.13
N ILE A 72 5.74 3.86 -6.36
CA ILE A 72 5.95 5.12 -7.07
C ILE A 72 6.65 6.16 -6.17
N ALA A 73 6.34 6.15 -4.87
CA ALA A 73 6.85 7.12 -3.91
C ALA A 73 8.36 7.00 -3.66
N SER A 74 8.92 5.78 -3.74
CA SER A 74 10.35 5.56 -3.48
C SER A 74 10.87 4.23 -4.04
N ALA A 75 12.19 4.14 -4.22
CA ALA A 75 12.84 2.88 -4.59
C ALA A 75 12.73 1.81 -3.48
N GLU A 76 12.69 2.22 -2.20
CA GLU A 76 12.48 1.31 -1.08
C GLU A 76 11.08 0.71 -1.10
N GLY A 77 10.06 1.53 -1.35
CA GLY A 77 8.68 1.07 -1.56
C GLY A 77 8.57 0.13 -2.76
N LEU A 78 9.30 0.40 -3.85
CA LEU A 78 9.36 -0.50 -4.99
C LEU A 78 9.89 -1.88 -4.58
N ALA A 79 11.03 -1.93 -3.89
CA ALA A 79 11.64 -3.18 -3.45
C ALA A 79 10.75 -3.96 -2.46
N ALA A 80 10.01 -3.27 -1.58
CA ALA A 80 9.05 -3.89 -0.67
C ALA A 80 7.90 -4.55 -1.45
N VAL A 81 7.37 -3.86 -2.46
CA VAL A 81 6.28 -4.39 -3.30
C VAL A 81 6.77 -5.54 -4.18
N GLU A 82 7.98 -5.47 -4.73
CA GLU A 82 8.61 -6.58 -5.46
C GLU A 82 8.68 -7.85 -4.59
N LYS A 83 9.09 -7.73 -3.32
CA LYS A 83 9.09 -8.85 -2.36
C LYS A 83 7.69 -9.38 -2.07
N ALA A 84 6.71 -8.48 -1.90
CA ALA A 84 5.32 -8.86 -1.65
C ALA A 84 4.68 -9.59 -2.83
N ILE A 85 5.05 -9.24 -4.07
CA ILE A 85 4.64 -9.96 -5.28
C ILE A 85 5.29 -11.34 -5.34
N ALA A 86 6.60 -11.44 -5.05
CA ALA A 86 7.31 -12.71 -5.04
C ALA A 86 6.70 -13.69 -4.01
N ALA A 87 6.44 -13.22 -2.78
CA ALA A 87 5.81 -14.04 -1.74
C ALA A 87 4.42 -14.56 -2.16
N ARG A 88 3.62 -13.74 -2.86
CA ARG A 88 2.30 -14.15 -3.38
C ARG A 88 2.38 -15.10 -4.56
N ARG A 89 3.42 -15.01 -5.37
CA ARG A 89 3.69 -15.98 -6.43
C ARG A 89 3.98 -17.35 -5.84
N GLU A 90 4.75 -17.42 -4.76
CA GLU A 90 5.08 -18.70 -4.09
C GLU A 90 3.90 -19.28 -3.30
N ALA A 91 2.94 -18.44 -2.90
CA ALA A 91 1.73 -18.86 -2.20
C ALA A 91 0.60 -19.37 -3.12
N GLN A 92 0.78 -19.28 -4.45
CA GLN A 92 -0.15 -19.80 -5.47
C GLN A 92 0.33 -21.15 -6.00
#